data_AF-A0A849H4I6-F1
#
_entry.id   AF-A0A849H4I6-F1
#
_cell.length_a   1.000
_cell.length_b   1.000
_cell.length_c   1.000
_cell.angle_alpha   90.00
_cell.angle_beta   90.00
_cell.angle_gamma   90.00
#
_symmetry.space_group_name_H-M   'P 1'
#
loop_
_entity.id
_entity.type
_entity.pdbx_description
1 polymer ?
#
loop_
_entity_poly.entity_id
_entity_poly.type
_entity_poly.pdbx_seq_one_letter_code
_entity_poly.pdbx_strand_id
1 'polypeptide(L)'
;GLMGGVIVGGLFHFCIGFFIGRIRFALPPLVTGLIVLMIGLALIKVGVEYAAGGAGDFNRSKPTWGGIGNWFQALIVIVVTLGIKFYVRGFLSVAAVLIGLIVGYLVALVMGDVSFGGLGNASWFALPQPFAFGFEINWAIVVGMCLMAFISAIETVGDTSGITKGGAGREATDKEIEGATFADGLGTAVAGVFGGLPNTSFSQNVGLIAMTGVMSRHVVTCGALLLVVAGLIPKIGALVNTIPIQVLGGGVIVMFGMVASAGINMLSEVNWNRRNMVIFAVSLSVGLGLQQVPDAMQFLGNTMRILMTSGLLPAAILAIVLNLILPEHLEGDSAEDVGDSA
;
A
#
# COMPACT_ATOMS: atom_id res chain seq x y z
N GLY A 1 -8.03 2.49 -21.77
CA GLY A 1 -6.75 1.86 -21.44
C GLY A 1 -6.66 1.38 -20.00
N LEU A 2 -6.53 2.31 -19.04
CA LEU A 2 -6.26 1.99 -17.62
C LEU A 2 -7.33 1.08 -16.99
N MET A 3 -8.60 1.46 -17.06
CA MET A 3 -9.70 0.69 -16.46
C MET A 3 -9.81 -0.73 -17.03
N GLY A 4 -9.61 -0.89 -18.35
CA GLY A 4 -9.53 -2.21 -18.97
C GLY A 4 -8.37 -3.05 -18.41
N GLY A 5 -7.21 -2.42 -18.17
CA GLY A 5 -6.07 -3.04 -17.49
C GLY A 5 -6.38 -3.45 -16.05
N VAL A 6 -7.07 -2.61 -15.27
CA VAL A 6 -7.49 -2.92 -13.89
C VAL A 6 -8.46 -4.10 -13.87
N ILE A 7 -9.44 -4.14 -14.78
CA ILE A 7 -10.40 -5.25 -14.89
C ILE A 7 -9.67 -6.56 -15.18
N VAL A 8 -8.82 -6.58 -16.22
CA VAL A 8 -8.09 -7.78 -16.61
C VAL A 8 -7.08 -8.19 -15.55
N GLY A 9 -6.38 -7.24 -14.93
CA GLY A 9 -5.45 -7.48 -13.83
C GLY A 9 -6.14 -8.04 -12.58
N GLY A 10 -7.34 -7.54 -12.25
CA GLY A 10 -8.15 -8.07 -11.16
C GLY A 10 -8.66 -9.48 -11.44
N LEU A 11 -9.11 -9.77 -12.65
CA LEU A 11 -9.47 -11.14 -13.06
C LEU A 11 -8.26 -12.08 -13.03
N PHE A 12 -7.09 -11.59 -13.44
CA PHE A 12 -5.85 -12.33 -13.33
C PHE A 12 -5.49 -12.60 -11.86
N HIS A 13 -5.60 -11.59 -10.98
CA HIS A 13 -5.39 -11.73 -9.55
C HIS A 13 -6.37 -12.77 -8.95
N PHE A 14 -7.64 -12.71 -9.32
CA PHE A 14 -8.62 -13.71 -8.91
C PHE A 14 -8.16 -15.12 -9.30
N CYS A 15 -7.65 -15.30 -10.52
CA CYS A 15 -7.12 -16.59 -10.96
C CYS A 15 -5.88 -17.06 -10.17
N ILE A 16 -5.07 -16.15 -9.61
CA ILE A 16 -3.96 -16.52 -8.71
C ILE A 16 -4.49 -17.28 -7.49
N GLY A 17 -5.69 -16.96 -7.02
CA GLY A 17 -6.35 -17.64 -5.89
C GLY A 17 -6.46 -19.17 -6.05
N PHE A 18 -6.55 -19.69 -7.28
CA PHE A 18 -6.63 -21.15 -7.51
C PHE A 18 -5.35 -21.93 -7.19
N PHE A 19 -4.20 -21.24 -7.13
CA PHE A 19 -2.91 -21.88 -6.90
C PHE A 19 -2.04 -21.17 -5.86
N ILE A 20 -2.46 -20.01 -5.33
CA ILE A 20 -1.72 -19.25 -4.31
C ILE A 20 -1.36 -20.10 -3.09
N GLY A 21 -2.29 -20.95 -2.62
CA GLY A 21 -2.05 -21.86 -1.51
C GLY A 21 -0.88 -22.83 -1.76
N ARG A 22 -0.68 -23.25 -3.02
CA ARG A 22 0.44 -24.12 -3.41
C ARG A 22 1.78 -23.40 -3.52
N ILE A 23 1.78 -22.09 -3.75
CA ILE A 23 3.01 -21.29 -3.91
C ILE A 23 3.36 -20.47 -2.65
N ARG A 24 2.50 -20.48 -1.63
CA ARG A 24 2.71 -19.71 -0.38
C ARG A 24 4.03 -20.02 0.33
N PHE A 25 4.57 -21.24 0.15
CA PHE A 25 5.87 -21.61 0.70
C PHE A 25 7.03 -20.74 0.17
N ALA A 26 6.87 -20.19 -1.04
CA ALA A 26 7.83 -19.28 -1.65
C ALA A 26 7.72 -17.83 -1.11
N LEU A 27 6.72 -17.56 -0.25
CA LEU A 27 6.38 -16.24 0.28
C LEU A 27 6.53 -16.20 1.82
N PRO A 28 7.70 -16.57 2.39
CA PRO A 28 7.92 -16.48 3.84
C PRO A 28 7.86 -15.02 4.33
N PRO A 29 7.80 -14.78 5.65
CA PRO A 29 7.79 -13.43 6.24
C PRO A 29 8.88 -12.49 5.72
N LEU A 30 10.04 -13.05 5.35
CA LEU A 30 11.13 -12.30 4.71
C LEU A 30 10.70 -11.63 3.39
N VAL A 31 9.98 -12.36 2.53
CA VAL A 31 9.54 -11.88 1.21
C VAL A 31 8.37 -10.93 1.36
N THR A 32 7.34 -11.33 2.11
CA THR A 32 6.12 -10.51 2.30
C THR A 32 6.45 -9.21 3.05
N GLY A 33 7.23 -9.28 4.13
CA GLY A 33 7.66 -8.11 4.90
C GLY A 33 8.55 -7.16 4.12
N LEU A 34 9.47 -7.67 3.28
CA LEU A 34 10.29 -6.84 2.38
C LEU A 34 9.41 -6.10 1.35
N ILE A 35 8.42 -6.77 0.77
CA ILE A 35 7.52 -6.17 -0.22
C ILE A 35 6.68 -5.05 0.42
N VAL A 36 6.10 -5.28 1.59
CA VAL A 36 5.33 -4.25 2.33
C VAL A 36 6.23 -3.07 2.72
N LEU A 37 7.46 -3.34 3.17
CA LEU A 37 8.46 -2.30 3.44
C LEU A 37 8.76 -1.48 2.18
N MET A 38 8.99 -2.14 1.05
CA MET A 38 9.25 -1.51 -0.25
C MET A 38 8.09 -0.64 -0.71
N ILE A 39 6.84 -1.09 -0.53
CA ILE A 39 5.63 -0.29 -0.82
C ILE A 39 5.65 1.00 0.01
N GLY A 40 5.87 0.88 1.32
CA GLY A 40 5.97 2.04 2.22
C GLY A 40 7.06 3.02 1.77
N LEU A 41 8.28 2.52 1.54
CA LEU A 41 9.43 3.34 1.13
C LEU A 41 9.22 4.04 -0.22
N ALA A 42 8.66 3.34 -1.20
CA ALA A 42 8.36 3.89 -2.52
C ALA A 42 7.35 5.05 -2.45
N LEU A 43 6.38 4.96 -1.54
CA LEU A 43 5.26 5.90 -1.45
C LEU A 43 5.52 7.08 -0.51
N ILE A 44 6.55 7.01 0.35
CA ILE A 44 7.00 8.17 1.15
C ILE A 44 7.32 9.37 0.26
N LYS A 45 7.97 9.14 -0.89
CA LYS A 45 8.26 10.18 -1.89
C LYS A 45 6.99 10.90 -2.34
N VAL A 46 5.92 10.17 -2.61
CA VAL A 46 4.62 10.74 -3.03
C VAL A 46 4.02 11.60 -1.91
N GLY A 47 4.10 11.15 -0.65
CA GLY A 47 3.65 11.93 0.50
C GLY A 47 4.39 13.26 0.63
N VAL A 48 5.72 13.24 0.46
CA VAL A 48 6.56 14.45 0.47
C VAL A 48 6.21 15.40 -0.67
N GLU A 49 6.01 14.87 -1.88
CA GLU A 49 5.60 15.68 -3.03
C GLU A 49 4.23 16.33 -2.83
N TYR A 50 3.28 15.61 -2.24
CA TYR A 50 1.97 16.14 -1.89
C TYR A 50 2.09 17.24 -0.83
N ALA A 51 2.86 17.01 0.23
CA ALA A 51 3.14 18.00 1.28
C ALA A 51 3.80 19.27 0.73
N ALA A 52 4.64 19.14 -0.31
CA ALA A 52 5.26 20.27 -0.99
C ALA A 52 4.28 21.05 -1.92
N GLY A 53 3.07 20.55 -2.18
CA GLY A 53 2.08 21.22 -3.04
C GLY A 53 1.68 20.44 -4.30
N GLY A 54 2.03 19.15 -4.38
CA GLY A 54 1.56 18.23 -5.41
C GLY A 54 2.68 17.49 -6.15
N ALA A 55 2.35 16.32 -6.70
CA ALA A 55 3.25 15.49 -7.49
C ALA A 55 3.21 15.81 -8.99
N GLY A 56 4.24 15.36 -9.71
CA GLY A 56 4.39 15.52 -11.16
C GLY A 56 4.92 16.90 -11.59
N ASP A 57 5.50 16.95 -12.79
CA ASP A 57 6.24 18.12 -13.30
C ASP A 57 5.39 19.39 -13.36
N PHE A 58 4.10 19.25 -13.66
CA PHE A 58 3.15 20.37 -13.66
C PHE A 58 3.01 21.04 -12.29
N ASN A 59 2.98 20.26 -11.19
CA ASN A 59 2.89 20.85 -9.85
C ASN A 59 4.25 21.33 -9.35
N ARG A 60 5.33 20.60 -9.66
CA ARG A 60 6.70 20.96 -9.25
C ARG A 60 7.23 22.23 -9.90
N SER A 61 6.74 22.58 -11.08
CA SER A 61 7.08 23.82 -11.79
C SER A 61 6.36 25.05 -11.25
N LYS A 62 5.37 24.90 -10.36
CA LYS A 62 4.67 26.04 -9.75
C LYS A 62 5.61 26.77 -8.79
N PRO A 63 5.62 28.12 -8.78
CA PRO A 63 6.44 28.91 -7.84
C PRO A 63 6.12 28.64 -6.36
N THR A 64 4.93 28.14 -6.08
CA THR A 64 4.46 27.81 -4.73
C THR A 64 4.92 26.44 -4.25
N TRP A 65 5.50 25.61 -5.12
CA TRP A 65 5.95 24.28 -4.75
C TRP A 65 7.09 24.34 -3.73
N GLY A 66 6.99 23.56 -2.66
CA GLY A 66 7.90 23.60 -1.52
C GLY A 66 7.76 24.87 -0.65
N GLY A 67 6.74 25.70 -0.89
CA GLY A 67 6.51 26.92 -0.12
C GLY A 67 6.20 26.66 1.36
N ILE A 68 6.52 27.62 2.21
CA ILE A 68 6.34 27.50 3.67
C ILE A 68 4.89 27.24 4.07
N GLY A 69 3.91 27.79 3.33
CA GLY A 69 2.49 27.55 3.59
C GLY A 69 2.09 26.08 3.39
N ASN A 70 2.64 25.42 2.36
CA ASN A 70 2.35 24.02 2.08
C ASN A 70 2.92 23.13 3.19
N TRP A 71 4.20 23.35 3.53
CA TRP A 71 4.87 22.64 4.61
C TRP A 71 4.21 22.89 5.97
N PHE A 72 3.75 24.11 6.23
CA PHE A 72 3.06 24.44 7.47
C PHE A 72 1.78 23.61 7.63
N GLN A 73 0.93 23.55 6.60
CA GLN A 73 -0.30 22.73 6.64
C GLN A 73 0.00 21.24 6.80
N ALA A 74 0.96 20.70 6.05
CA ALA A 74 1.38 19.32 6.17
C ALA A 74 1.93 19.01 7.57
N LEU A 75 2.74 19.91 8.13
CA LEU A 75 3.34 19.76 9.46
C LEU A 75 2.28 19.81 10.56
N ILE A 76 1.26 20.67 10.45
CA ILE A 76 0.13 20.68 11.37
C ILE A 76 -0.55 19.31 11.40
N VAL A 77 -0.83 18.73 10.23
CA VAL A 77 -1.44 17.39 10.15
C VAL A 77 -0.55 16.36 10.86
N ILE A 78 0.76 16.37 10.61
CA ILE A 78 1.71 15.45 11.24
C ILE A 78 1.74 15.64 12.76
N VAL A 79 1.96 16.87 13.24
CA VAL A 79 2.09 17.18 14.67
C VAL A 79 0.81 16.83 15.43
N VAL A 80 -0.36 17.17 14.89
CA VAL A 80 -1.64 16.82 15.50
C VAL A 80 -1.83 15.31 15.51
N THR A 81 -1.52 14.63 14.41
CA THR A 81 -1.61 13.17 14.32
C THR A 81 -0.72 12.51 15.37
N LEU A 82 0.56 12.89 15.46
CA LEU A 82 1.48 12.33 16.46
C LEU A 82 1.05 12.67 17.88
N GLY A 83 0.61 13.91 18.12
CA GLY A 83 0.09 14.36 19.41
C GLY A 83 -1.08 13.48 19.87
N ILE A 84 -2.05 13.23 19.00
CA ILE A 84 -3.18 12.36 19.35
C ILE A 84 -2.73 10.91 19.50
N LYS A 85 -1.85 10.42 18.61
CA LYS A 85 -1.38 9.03 18.61
C LYS A 85 -0.71 8.65 19.93
N PHE A 86 0.16 9.51 20.46
CA PHE A 86 0.98 9.23 21.63
C PHE A 86 0.38 9.70 22.96
N TYR A 87 -0.38 10.80 22.97
CA TYR A 87 -0.88 11.39 24.22
C TYR A 87 -2.34 11.06 24.53
N VAL A 88 -3.08 10.47 23.58
CA VAL A 88 -4.48 10.06 23.77
C VAL A 88 -4.58 8.53 23.70
N ARG A 89 -5.53 7.95 24.43
CA ARG A 89 -5.77 6.49 24.46
C ARG A 89 -7.09 6.13 23.78
N GLY A 90 -7.22 4.85 23.43
CA GLY A 90 -8.45 4.29 22.88
C GLY A 90 -8.72 4.75 21.45
N PHE A 91 -10.00 4.92 21.11
CA PHE A 91 -10.47 5.19 19.74
C PHE A 91 -9.84 6.42 19.09
N LEU A 92 -9.60 7.49 19.85
CA LEU A 92 -8.99 8.72 19.34
C LEU A 92 -7.57 8.50 18.79
N SER A 93 -6.78 7.62 19.41
CA SER A 93 -5.43 7.28 18.93
C SER A 93 -5.47 6.48 17.61
N VAL A 94 -6.50 5.66 17.42
CA VAL A 94 -6.74 4.94 16.16
C VAL A 94 -7.15 5.92 15.05
N ALA A 95 -8.00 6.89 15.38
CA ALA A 95 -8.47 7.94 14.47
C ALA A 95 -7.48 9.11 14.29
N ALA A 96 -6.25 9.02 14.81
CA ALA A 96 -5.31 10.13 14.88
C ALA A 96 -5.03 10.81 13.53
N VAL A 97 -4.83 10.02 12.45
CA VAL A 97 -4.59 10.56 11.10
C VAL A 97 -5.82 11.31 10.59
N LEU A 98 -7.03 10.76 10.79
CA LEU A 98 -8.27 11.41 10.39
C LEU A 98 -8.46 12.75 11.11
N ILE A 99 -8.19 12.79 12.41
CA ILE A 99 -8.30 14.02 13.20
C ILE A 99 -7.22 15.03 12.77
N GLY A 100 -6.00 14.57 12.50
CA GLY A 100 -4.94 15.40 11.93
C GLY A 100 -5.35 16.04 10.61
N LEU A 101 -5.97 15.28 9.70
CA LEU A 101 -6.51 15.79 8.44
C LEU A 101 -7.64 16.81 8.66
N ILE A 102 -8.54 16.57 9.61
CA ILE A 102 -9.61 17.53 9.96
C ILE A 102 -8.99 18.85 10.45
N VAL A 103 -8.04 18.80 11.37
CA VAL A 103 -7.39 20.02 11.89
C VAL A 103 -6.59 20.73 10.80
N GLY A 104 -5.84 20.00 9.97
CA GLY A 104 -5.13 20.57 8.83
C GLY A 104 -6.07 21.21 7.81
N TYR A 105 -7.22 20.61 7.56
CA TYR A 105 -8.26 21.18 6.70
C TYR A 105 -8.83 22.48 7.27
N LEU A 106 -9.09 22.55 8.58
CA LEU A 106 -9.55 23.77 9.25
C LEU A 106 -8.49 24.89 9.15
N VAL A 107 -7.21 24.57 9.32
CA VAL A 107 -6.12 25.55 9.13
C VAL A 107 -6.07 26.03 7.68
N ALA A 108 -6.18 25.13 6.71
CA ALA A 108 -6.18 25.49 5.30
C ALA A 108 -7.39 26.37 4.92
N LEU A 109 -8.54 26.15 5.56
CA LEU A 109 -9.74 26.97 5.40
C LEU A 109 -9.50 28.40 5.87
N VAL A 110 -8.85 28.58 7.03
CA VAL A 110 -8.49 29.91 7.56
C VAL A 110 -7.43 30.59 6.68
N MET A 111 -6.53 29.82 6.08
CA MET A 111 -5.52 30.32 5.13
C MET A 111 -6.10 30.68 3.76
N GLY A 112 -7.36 30.32 3.46
CA GLY A 112 -8.01 30.61 2.19
C GLY A 112 -7.67 29.63 1.06
N ASP A 113 -7.07 28.48 1.38
CA ASP A 113 -6.63 27.48 0.40
C ASP A 113 -7.73 26.48 0.00
N VAL A 114 -8.94 26.65 0.54
CA VAL A 114 -10.08 25.76 0.32
C VAL A 114 -11.11 26.42 -0.59
N SER A 115 -11.51 25.71 -1.65
CA SER A 115 -12.56 26.16 -2.58
C SER A 115 -13.80 25.27 -2.51
N PHE A 116 -14.95 25.88 -2.27
CA PHE A 116 -16.25 25.20 -2.19
C PHE A 116 -17.05 25.20 -3.50
N GLY A 117 -16.48 25.74 -4.59
CA GLY A 117 -17.21 25.93 -5.85
C GLY A 117 -17.80 24.64 -6.43
N GLY A 118 -17.12 23.50 -6.25
CA GLY A 118 -17.60 22.19 -6.71
C GLY A 118 -18.72 21.58 -5.84
N LEU A 119 -18.92 22.05 -4.61
CA LEU A 119 -19.85 21.44 -3.66
C LEU A 119 -21.32 21.74 -3.97
N GLY A 120 -21.60 22.94 -4.48
CA GLY A 120 -22.96 23.36 -4.85
C GLY A 120 -23.54 22.57 -6.03
N ASN A 121 -22.67 22.14 -6.95
CA ASN A 121 -23.05 21.43 -8.18
C ASN A 121 -23.12 19.91 -8.00
N ALA A 122 -22.63 19.37 -6.88
CA ALA A 122 -22.64 17.94 -6.61
C ALA A 122 -24.06 17.46 -6.23
N SER A 123 -24.50 16.36 -6.85
CA SER A 123 -25.79 15.76 -6.54
C SER A 123 -25.81 15.14 -5.14
N TRP A 124 -26.99 15.09 -4.54
CA TRP A 124 -27.20 14.44 -3.24
C TRP A 124 -27.16 12.91 -3.31
N PHE A 125 -27.42 12.35 -4.48
CA PHE A 125 -27.39 10.92 -4.73
C PHE A 125 -26.91 10.64 -6.16
N ALA A 126 -26.07 9.63 -6.33
CA ALA A 126 -25.75 9.08 -7.64
C ALA A 126 -25.41 7.60 -7.53
N LEU A 127 -25.96 6.80 -8.46
CA LEU A 127 -25.55 5.42 -8.62
C LEU A 127 -24.23 5.35 -9.41
N PRO A 128 -23.33 4.42 -9.06
CA PRO A 128 -22.09 4.23 -9.81
C PRO A 128 -22.42 3.78 -11.23
N GLN A 129 -21.86 4.45 -12.22
CA GLN A 129 -22.07 4.14 -13.63
C GLN A 129 -20.99 3.16 -14.11
N PRO A 130 -21.35 1.94 -14.53
CA PRO A 130 -20.40 1.04 -15.17
C PRO A 130 -19.79 1.70 -16.40
N PHE A 131 -18.47 1.57 -16.56
CA PHE A 131 -17.72 2.04 -17.72
C PHE A 131 -17.88 3.54 -18.02
N ALA A 132 -18.02 4.37 -16.98
CA ALA A 132 -18.18 5.83 -17.14
C ALA A 132 -17.03 6.49 -17.94
N PHE A 133 -15.83 5.90 -17.89
CA PHE A 133 -14.64 6.33 -18.62
C PHE A 133 -14.41 5.58 -19.95
N GLY A 134 -15.39 4.77 -20.38
CA GLY A 134 -15.29 3.90 -21.55
C GLY A 134 -14.55 2.58 -21.28
N PHE A 135 -14.60 1.67 -22.27
CA PHE A 135 -13.91 0.39 -22.23
C PHE A 135 -12.88 0.32 -23.37
N GLU A 136 -11.61 0.25 -23.00
CA GLU A 136 -10.50 0.15 -23.94
C GLU A 136 -9.35 -0.61 -23.28
N ILE A 137 -8.82 -1.59 -24.00
CA ILE A 137 -7.73 -2.46 -23.55
C ILE A 137 -6.42 -1.98 -24.17
N ASN A 138 -5.43 -1.73 -23.31
CA ASN A 138 -4.05 -1.53 -23.72
C ASN A 138 -3.19 -2.66 -23.17
N TRP A 139 -2.58 -3.46 -24.05
CA TRP A 139 -1.82 -4.65 -23.65
C TRP A 139 -0.61 -4.35 -22.75
N ALA A 140 0.06 -3.21 -22.93
CA ALA A 140 1.18 -2.84 -22.06
C ALA A 140 0.69 -2.57 -20.62
N ILE A 141 -0.45 -1.89 -20.48
CA ILE A 141 -1.09 -1.67 -19.17
C ILE A 141 -1.58 -2.99 -18.57
N VAL A 142 -2.21 -3.86 -19.37
CA VAL A 142 -2.67 -5.18 -18.91
C VAL A 142 -1.51 -5.99 -18.32
N VAL A 143 -0.40 -6.09 -19.03
CA VAL A 143 0.80 -6.80 -18.53
C VAL A 143 1.28 -6.17 -17.22
N GLY A 144 1.34 -4.84 -17.15
CA GLY A 144 1.72 -4.15 -15.92
C GLY A 144 0.75 -4.42 -14.75
N MET A 145 -0.55 -4.46 -15.01
CA MET A 145 -1.56 -4.75 -14.00
C MET A 145 -1.53 -6.20 -13.54
N CYS A 146 -1.25 -7.16 -14.43
CA CYS A 146 -1.04 -8.56 -14.05
C CYS A 146 0.21 -8.73 -13.17
N LEU A 147 1.28 -7.97 -13.44
CA LEU A 147 2.48 -7.99 -12.60
C LEU A 147 2.24 -7.31 -11.24
N MET A 148 1.51 -6.21 -11.21
CA MET A 148 1.05 -5.60 -9.95
C MET A 148 0.11 -6.52 -9.17
N ALA A 149 -0.74 -7.29 -9.84
CA ALA A 149 -1.59 -8.31 -9.22
C ALA A 149 -0.79 -9.40 -8.51
N PHE A 150 0.37 -9.81 -9.02
CA PHE A 150 1.26 -10.71 -8.26
C PHE A 150 1.74 -10.06 -6.97
N ILE A 151 2.12 -8.79 -7.01
CA ILE A 151 2.61 -8.09 -5.82
C ILE A 151 1.48 -7.93 -4.78
N SER A 152 0.30 -7.55 -5.23
CA SER A 152 -0.92 -7.46 -4.39
C SER A 152 -1.32 -8.84 -3.84
N ALA A 153 -1.14 -9.93 -4.59
CA ALA A 153 -1.35 -11.28 -4.05
C ALA A 153 -0.36 -11.62 -2.92
N ILE A 154 0.91 -11.23 -3.06
CA ILE A 154 1.93 -11.46 -2.02
C ILE A 154 1.62 -10.62 -0.77
N GLU A 155 1.20 -9.36 -0.96
CA GLU A 155 0.72 -8.49 0.11
C GLU A 155 -0.49 -9.09 0.83
N THR A 156 -1.47 -9.59 0.07
CA THR A 156 -2.66 -10.27 0.61
C THR A 156 -2.32 -11.50 1.43
N VAL A 157 -1.36 -12.32 0.99
CA VAL A 157 -0.83 -13.46 1.75
C VAL A 157 -0.22 -12.99 3.07
N GLY A 158 0.60 -11.93 3.01
CA GLY A 158 1.25 -11.34 4.18
C GLY A 158 0.25 -10.79 5.20
N ASP A 159 -0.71 -9.99 4.74
CA ASP A 159 -1.73 -9.38 5.59
C ASP A 159 -2.66 -10.41 6.22
N THR A 160 -3.08 -11.41 5.43
CA THR A 160 -3.94 -12.49 5.93
C THR A 160 -3.22 -13.28 7.02
N SER A 161 -1.95 -13.62 6.80
CA SER A 161 -1.11 -14.34 7.77
C SER A 161 -0.88 -13.49 9.02
N GLY A 162 -0.61 -12.19 8.86
CA GLY A 162 -0.43 -11.27 9.97
C GLY A 162 -1.70 -11.12 10.82
N ILE A 163 -2.88 -11.06 10.20
CA ILE A 163 -4.16 -10.98 10.90
C ILE A 163 -4.44 -12.25 11.70
N THR A 164 -4.28 -13.43 11.10
CA THR A 164 -4.54 -14.69 11.80
C THR A 164 -3.53 -14.90 12.94
N LYS A 165 -2.29 -14.48 12.75
CA LYS A 165 -1.25 -14.62 13.78
C LYS A 165 -1.47 -13.64 14.93
N GLY A 166 -1.62 -12.35 14.64
CA GLY A 166 -1.80 -11.31 15.64
C GLY A 166 -3.18 -11.33 16.32
N GLY A 167 -4.23 -11.72 15.59
CA GLY A 167 -5.60 -11.72 16.10
C GLY A 167 -6.12 -13.09 16.56
N ALA A 168 -5.68 -14.19 15.93
CA ALA A 168 -6.14 -15.55 16.24
C ALA A 168 -5.08 -16.42 16.94
N GLY A 169 -3.83 -15.98 17.02
CA GLY A 169 -2.73 -16.76 17.59
C GLY A 169 -2.35 -18.00 16.77
N ARG A 170 -2.64 -18.03 15.46
CA ARG A 170 -2.32 -19.16 14.58
C ARG A 170 -1.95 -18.73 13.17
N GLU A 171 -1.31 -19.63 12.44
CA GLU A 171 -1.04 -19.45 11.02
C GLU A 171 -2.34 -19.46 10.19
N ALA A 172 -2.30 -18.73 9.07
CA ALA A 172 -3.41 -18.71 8.11
C ALA A 172 -3.55 -20.06 7.41
N THR A 173 -4.79 -20.51 7.26
CA THR A 173 -5.10 -21.70 6.48
C THR A 173 -5.02 -21.39 4.98
N ASP A 174 -4.77 -22.40 4.15
CA ASP A 174 -4.74 -22.23 2.70
C ASP A 174 -6.07 -21.68 2.18
N LYS A 175 -7.20 -22.14 2.73
CA LYS A 175 -8.53 -21.65 2.36
C LYS A 175 -8.73 -20.16 2.67
N GLU A 176 -8.16 -19.66 3.76
CA GLU A 176 -8.25 -18.24 4.11
C GLU A 176 -7.40 -17.40 3.15
N ILE A 177 -6.20 -17.87 2.81
CA ILE A 177 -5.33 -17.20 1.84
C ILE A 177 -5.97 -17.19 0.44
N GLU A 178 -6.41 -18.35 -0.05
CA GLU A 178 -7.10 -18.47 -1.34
C GLU A 178 -8.34 -17.57 -1.37
N GLY A 179 -9.18 -17.61 -0.33
CA GLY A 179 -10.36 -16.77 -0.20
C GLY A 179 -10.05 -15.26 -0.21
N ALA A 180 -8.99 -14.85 0.49
CA ALA A 180 -8.54 -13.45 0.50
C ALA A 180 -8.06 -13.02 -0.89
N THR A 181 -7.25 -13.84 -1.58
CA THR A 181 -6.76 -13.56 -2.93
C THR A 181 -7.91 -13.49 -3.95
N PHE A 182 -8.92 -14.36 -3.86
CA PHE A 182 -10.12 -14.28 -4.68
C PHE A 182 -10.89 -12.99 -4.42
N ALA A 183 -11.10 -12.63 -3.15
CA ALA A 183 -11.83 -11.42 -2.79
C ALA A 183 -11.12 -10.15 -3.28
N ASP A 184 -9.79 -10.12 -3.17
CA ASP A 184 -8.99 -8.98 -3.62
C ASP A 184 -9.05 -8.82 -5.15
N GLY A 185 -8.75 -9.88 -5.90
CA GLY A 185 -8.80 -9.84 -7.36
C GLY A 185 -10.18 -9.51 -7.92
N LEU A 186 -11.23 -10.11 -7.36
CA LEU A 186 -12.61 -9.77 -7.76
C LEU A 186 -12.95 -8.32 -7.41
N GLY A 187 -12.55 -7.85 -6.22
CA GLY A 187 -12.70 -6.47 -5.81
C GLY A 187 -12.04 -5.51 -6.79
N THR A 188 -10.84 -5.83 -7.26
CA THR A 188 -10.08 -5.02 -8.23
C THR A 188 -10.80 -4.98 -9.57
N ALA A 189 -11.29 -6.14 -10.04
CA ALA A 189 -12.03 -6.21 -11.29
C ALA A 189 -13.32 -5.39 -11.24
N VAL A 190 -14.07 -5.50 -10.13
CA VAL A 190 -15.29 -4.72 -9.89
C VAL A 190 -14.98 -3.23 -9.80
N ALA A 191 -13.91 -2.84 -9.09
CA ALA A 191 -13.46 -1.45 -9.01
C ALA A 191 -13.21 -0.90 -10.42
N GLY A 192 -12.49 -1.62 -11.27
CA GLY A 192 -12.22 -1.21 -12.66
C GLY A 192 -13.48 -1.01 -13.50
N VAL A 193 -14.53 -1.83 -13.31
CA VAL A 193 -15.83 -1.65 -13.99
C VAL A 193 -16.46 -0.30 -13.64
N PHE A 194 -16.36 0.13 -12.39
CA PHE A 194 -16.96 1.38 -11.90
C PHE A 194 -15.99 2.57 -11.89
N GLY A 195 -14.82 2.46 -12.55
CA GLY A 195 -13.85 3.55 -12.66
C GLY A 195 -12.91 3.71 -11.46
N GLY A 196 -12.90 2.75 -10.54
CA GLY A 196 -11.99 2.68 -9.40
C GLY A 196 -10.59 2.19 -9.78
N LEU A 197 -9.62 2.50 -8.91
CA LEU A 197 -8.26 1.98 -8.99
C LEU A 197 -8.19 0.57 -8.38
N PRO A 198 -7.13 -0.20 -8.67
CA PRO A 198 -6.91 -1.48 -8.01
C PRO A 198 -6.94 -1.33 -6.49
N ASN A 199 -7.61 -2.25 -5.82
CA ASN A 199 -7.61 -2.37 -4.37
C ASN A 199 -6.67 -3.51 -3.94
N THR A 200 -6.38 -3.56 -2.65
CA THR A 200 -5.58 -4.59 -1.99
C THR A 200 -5.96 -4.62 -0.51
N SER A 201 -5.48 -5.61 0.24
CA SER A 201 -5.61 -5.62 1.70
C SER A 201 -4.86 -4.44 2.34
N PHE A 202 -5.36 -3.95 3.47
CA PHE A 202 -4.81 -2.75 4.11
C PHE A 202 -3.93 -3.16 5.30
N SER A 203 -2.61 -3.19 5.12
CA SER A 203 -1.65 -3.68 6.13
C SER A 203 -1.72 -2.95 7.48
N GLN A 204 -2.19 -1.69 7.51
CA GLN A 204 -2.40 -0.99 8.79
C GLN A 204 -3.48 -1.67 9.67
N ASN A 205 -4.46 -2.34 9.05
CA ASN A 205 -5.48 -3.08 9.78
C ASN A 205 -4.90 -4.32 10.46
N VAL A 206 -3.84 -4.92 9.89
CA VAL A 206 -3.12 -6.05 10.49
C VAL A 206 -2.55 -5.63 11.86
N GLY A 207 -1.83 -4.51 11.90
CA GLY A 207 -1.27 -3.97 13.14
C GLY A 207 -2.36 -3.60 14.17
N LEU A 208 -3.48 -3.01 13.72
CA LEU A 208 -4.60 -2.69 14.60
C LEU A 208 -5.24 -3.94 15.21
N ILE A 209 -5.44 -4.99 14.42
CA ILE A 209 -5.99 -6.26 14.89
C ILE A 209 -5.02 -6.94 15.86
N ALA A 210 -3.73 -6.95 15.57
CA ALA A 210 -2.71 -7.49 16.47
C ALA A 210 -2.69 -6.79 17.84
N MET A 211 -2.94 -5.47 17.88
CA MET A 211 -3.02 -4.71 19.14
C MET A 211 -4.35 -4.88 19.88
N THR A 212 -5.46 -4.98 19.16
CA THR A 212 -6.82 -4.98 19.75
C THR A 212 -7.34 -6.38 20.03
N GLY A 213 -6.84 -7.40 19.33
CA GLY A 213 -7.37 -8.77 19.35
C GLY A 213 -8.76 -8.92 18.71
N VAL A 214 -9.32 -7.86 18.11
CA VAL A 214 -10.70 -7.87 17.60
C VAL A 214 -10.73 -8.30 16.13
N MET A 215 -11.09 -9.55 15.86
CA MET A 215 -11.25 -10.10 14.49
C MET A 215 -12.71 -10.23 14.02
N SER A 216 -13.63 -9.43 14.57
CA SER A 216 -15.05 -9.55 14.22
C SER A 216 -15.34 -9.04 12.81
N ARG A 217 -15.84 -9.92 11.93
CA ARG A 217 -16.30 -9.55 10.58
C ARG A 217 -17.35 -8.44 10.58
N HIS A 218 -18.17 -8.35 11.64
CA HIS A 218 -19.22 -7.34 11.76
C HIS A 218 -18.65 -5.92 11.82
N VAL A 219 -17.47 -5.74 12.43
CA VAL A 219 -16.79 -4.43 12.47
C VAL A 219 -16.46 -3.98 11.05
N VAL A 220 -15.90 -4.87 10.24
CA VAL A 220 -15.56 -4.61 8.84
C VAL A 220 -16.82 -4.40 7.99
N THR A 221 -17.87 -5.21 8.19
CA THR A 221 -19.15 -5.05 7.47
C THR A 221 -19.80 -3.70 7.73
N CYS A 222 -19.84 -3.24 8.99
CA CYS A 222 -20.37 -1.92 9.33
C CYS A 222 -19.58 -0.80 8.65
N GLY A 223 -18.24 -0.89 8.66
CA GLY A 223 -17.37 0.05 7.95
C GLY A 223 -17.61 0.06 6.43
N ALA A 224 -17.72 -1.13 5.82
CA ALA A 224 -18.01 -1.26 4.40
C ALA A 224 -19.36 -0.66 4.02
N LEU A 225 -20.43 -0.93 4.78
CA LEU A 225 -21.75 -0.34 4.53
C LEU A 225 -21.73 1.19 4.65
N LEU A 226 -21.01 1.73 5.64
CA LEU A 226 -20.83 3.17 5.78
C LEU A 226 -20.16 3.76 4.55
N LEU A 227 -19.08 3.14 4.06
CA LEU A 227 -18.37 3.59 2.85
C LEU A 227 -19.23 3.46 1.58
N VAL A 228 -20.05 2.42 1.46
CA VAL A 228 -21.00 2.26 0.35
C VAL A 228 -22.02 3.39 0.34
N VAL A 229 -22.65 3.67 1.50
CA VAL A 229 -23.60 4.78 1.63
C VAL A 229 -22.91 6.12 1.34
N ALA A 230 -21.68 6.32 1.83
CA ALA A 230 -20.93 7.52 1.56
C ALA A 230 -20.60 7.70 0.07
N GLY A 231 -20.25 6.61 -0.63
CA GLY A 231 -19.98 6.61 -2.07
C GLY A 231 -21.21 6.92 -2.93
N LEU A 232 -22.42 6.62 -2.46
CA LEU A 232 -23.68 6.96 -3.13
C LEU A 232 -24.05 8.45 -3.00
N ILE A 233 -23.31 9.23 -2.20
CA ILE A 233 -23.54 10.64 -1.94
C ILE A 233 -22.37 11.45 -2.51
N PRO A 234 -22.42 11.89 -3.79
CA PRO A 234 -21.33 12.63 -4.44
C PRO A 234 -20.88 13.89 -3.70
N LYS A 235 -21.75 14.50 -2.89
CA LYS A 235 -21.37 15.61 -2.01
C LYS A 235 -20.25 15.27 -1.03
N ILE A 236 -20.17 14.03 -0.55
CA ILE A 236 -19.07 13.58 0.30
C ILE A 236 -17.77 13.58 -0.50
N GLY A 237 -17.78 13.04 -1.73
CA GLY A 237 -16.63 13.11 -2.62
C GLY A 237 -16.24 14.54 -2.99
N ALA A 238 -17.21 15.41 -3.26
CA ALA A 238 -16.98 16.83 -3.54
C ALA A 238 -16.38 17.57 -2.34
N LEU A 239 -16.79 17.23 -1.11
CA LEU A 239 -16.20 17.74 0.12
C LEU A 239 -14.76 17.23 0.31
N VAL A 240 -14.49 15.95 0.05
CA VAL A 240 -13.12 15.42 0.12
C VAL A 240 -12.22 16.12 -0.92
N ASN A 241 -12.76 16.43 -2.10
CA ASN A 241 -12.05 17.17 -3.14
C ASN A 241 -11.75 18.64 -2.78
N THR A 242 -12.35 19.21 -1.73
CA THR A 242 -11.97 20.55 -1.25
C THR A 242 -10.72 20.51 -0.37
N ILE A 243 -10.27 19.34 0.07
CA ILE A 243 -9.09 19.19 0.93
C ILE A 243 -7.83 19.49 0.10
N PRO A 244 -7.02 20.49 0.48
CA PRO A 244 -5.81 20.82 -0.27
C PRO A 244 -4.80 19.68 -0.25
N ILE A 245 -4.07 19.52 -1.35
CA ILE A 245 -3.16 18.37 -1.54
C ILE A 245 -2.04 18.33 -0.49
N GLN A 246 -1.59 19.48 0.01
CA GLN A 246 -0.59 19.57 1.08
C GLN A 246 -1.10 19.05 2.44
N VAL A 247 -2.40 19.23 2.74
CA VAL A 247 -3.03 18.65 3.94
C VAL A 247 -3.07 17.13 3.80
N LEU A 248 -3.49 16.63 2.63
CA LEU A 248 -3.44 15.21 2.32
C LEU A 248 -2.00 14.68 2.42
N GLY A 249 -1.01 15.45 1.94
CA GLY A 249 0.41 15.12 2.02
C GLY A 249 0.88 14.81 3.44
N GLY A 250 0.50 15.63 4.42
CA GLY A 250 0.79 15.36 5.83
C GLY A 250 0.23 14.03 6.33
N GLY A 251 -1.01 13.71 5.95
CA GLY A 251 -1.63 12.42 6.29
C GLY A 251 -0.98 11.24 5.56
N VAL A 252 -0.65 11.42 4.29
CA VAL A 252 0.01 10.41 3.43
C VAL A 252 1.40 10.07 3.94
N ILE A 253 2.18 11.05 4.41
CA ILE A 253 3.50 10.83 5.04
C ILE A 253 3.36 9.90 6.24
N VAL A 254 2.43 10.19 7.16
CA VAL A 254 2.21 9.34 8.34
C VAL A 254 1.69 7.96 7.93
N MET A 255 0.76 7.90 6.98
CA MET A 255 0.16 6.65 6.51
C MET A 255 1.20 5.71 5.91
N PHE A 256 2.04 6.17 4.98
CA PHE A 256 3.06 5.32 4.36
C PHE A 256 4.26 5.05 5.28
N GLY A 257 4.57 5.96 6.21
CA GLY A 257 5.50 5.66 7.30
C GLY A 257 5.00 4.49 8.18
N MET A 258 3.69 4.45 8.48
CA MET A 258 3.09 3.33 9.19
C MET A 258 3.06 2.04 8.35
N VAL A 259 2.88 2.11 7.03
CA VAL A 259 3.00 0.93 6.14
C VAL A 259 4.43 0.38 6.18
N ALA A 260 5.45 1.24 6.06
CA ALA A 260 6.84 0.82 6.19
C ALA A 260 7.11 0.16 7.56
N SER A 261 6.57 0.73 8.63
CA SER A 261 6.63 0.15 9.97
C SER A 261 5.93 -1.21 10.08
N ALA A 262 4.81 -1.42 9.38
CA ALA A 262 4.13 -2.71 9.34
C ALA A 262 5.00 -3.77 8.63
N GLY A 263 5.67 -3.40 7.53
CA GLY A 263 6.67 -4.25 6.88
C GLY A 263 7.81 -4.65 7.81
N ILE A 264 8.35 -3.70 8.59
CA ILE A 264 9.36 -4.00 9.63
C ILE A 264 8.80 -4.95 10.68
N ASN A 265 7.55 -4.77 11.11
CA ASN A 265 6.92 -5.65 12.08
C ASN A 265 6.79 -7.09 11.54
N MET A 266 6.45 -7.26 10.26
CA MET A 266 6.45 -8.59 9.61
C MET A 266 7.86 -9.19 9.52
N LEU A 267 8.86 -8.36 9.22
CA LEU A 267 10.27 -8.76 9.18
C LEU A 267 10.84 -9.12 10.56
N SER A 268 10.20 -8.71 11.65
CA SER A 268 10.61 -9.07 13.02
C SER A 268 10.48 -10.57 13.30
N GLU A 269 9.69 -11.28 12.49
CA GLU A 269 9.50 -12.73 12.58
C GLU A 269 10.56 -13.54 11.83
N VAL A 270 11.46 -12.86 11.09
CA VAL A 270 12.49 -13.51 10.29
C VAL A 270 13.66 -13.90 11.18
N ASN A 271 14.12 -15.14 11.06
CA ASN A 271 15.43 -15.53 11.58
C ASN A 271 16.54 -14.93 10.71
N TRP A 272 17.28 -13.97 11.24
CA TRP A 272 18.33 -13.23 10.54
C TRP A 272 19.65 -14.00 10.45
N ASN A 273 19.65 -15.10 9.70
CA ASN A 273 20.86 -15.80 9.29
C ASN A 273 21.52 -15.15 8.07
N ARG A 274 22.74 -15.57 7.74
CA ARG A 274 23.53 -15.02 6.63
C ARG A 274 22.77 -15.09 5.29
N ARG A 275 22.04 -16.18 5.04
CA ARG A 275 21.20 -16.36 3.84
C ARG A 275 20.12 -15.28 3.75
N ASN A 276 19.31 -15.12 4.80
CA ASN A 276 18.19 -14.20 4.82
C ASN A 276 18.65 -12.74 4.76
N MET A 277 19.78 -12.42 5.42
CA MET A 277 20.42 -11.11 5.30
C MET A 277 20.83 -10.78 3.87
N VAL A 278 21.41 -11.74 3.13
CA VAL A 278 21.81 -11.53 1.73
C VAL A 278 20.59 -11.37 0.82
N ILE A 279 19.57 -12.22 0.98
CA ILE A 279 18.31 -12.11 0.22
C ILE A 279 17.70 -10.72 0.41
N PHE A 280 17.58 -10.26 1.66
CA PHE A 280 17.05 -8.96 2.00
C PHE A 280 17.88 -7.83 1.38
N ALA A 281 19.19 -7.84 1.63
CA ALA A 281 20.10 -6.76 1.21
C ALA A 281 20.11 -6.58 -0.31
N VAL A 282 20.22 -7.67 -1.08
CA VAL A 282 20.26 -7.62 -2.54
C VAL A 282 18.92 -7.16 -3.10
N SER A 283 17.82 -7.74 -2.64
CA SER A 283 16.48 -7.44 -3.15
C SER A 283 16.06 -6.00 -2.85
N LEU A 284 16.34 -5.52 -1.62
CA LEU A 284 16.11 -4.12 -1.22
C LEU A 284 16.97 -3.16 -2.04
N SER A 285 18.28 -3.44 -2.16
CA SER A 285 19.23 -2.54 -2.83
C SER A 285 18.94 -2.39 -4.31
N VAL A 286 18.63 -3.49 -5.01
CA VAL A 286 18.26 -3.44 -6.43
C VAL A 286 16.90 -2.77 -6.59
N GLY A 287 15.91 -3.12 -5.78
CA GLY A 287 14.59 -2.52 -5.84
C GLY A 287 14.61 -1.01 -5.66
N LEU A 288 15.15 -0.53 -4.54
CA LEU A 288 15.24 0.91 -4.28
C LEU A 288 16.20 1.61 -5.24
N GLY A 289 17.34 0.98 -5.55
CA GLY A 289 18.35 1.56 -6.45
C GLY A 289 17.81 1.84 -7.85
N LEU A 290 17.08 0.89 -8.45
CA LEU A 290 16.46 1.07 -9.77
C LEU A 290 15.38 2.15 -9.78
N GLN A 291 14.67 2.35 -8.66
CA GLN A 291 13.69 3.41 -8.52
C GLN A 291 14.35 4.79 -8.42
N GLN A 292 15.53 4.89 -7.79
CA GLN A 292 16.26 6.15 -7.66
C GLN A 292 17.03 6.53 -8.94
N VAL A 293 17.43 5.54 -9.75
CA VAL A 293 18.20 5.76 -10.98
C VAL A 293 17.46 5.15 -12.19
N PRO A 294 16.28 5.66 -12.56
CA PRO A 294 15.48 5.09 -13.65
C PRO A 294 16.14 5.18 -15.04
N ASP A 295 17.13 6.07 -15.19
CA ASP A 295 17.93 6.23 -16.42
C ASP A 295 18.92 5.09 -16.64
N ALA A 296 19.26 4.33 -15.61
CA ALA A 296 20.10 3.13 -15.75
C ALA A 296 19.45 2.06 -16.64
N MET A 297 18.13 2.08 -16.80
CA MET A 297 17.35 1.13 -17.61
C MET A 297 16.98 1.67 -19.01
N GLN A 298 17.73 2.66 -19.52
CA GLN A 298 17.42 3.34 -20.81
C GLN A 298 17.39 2.41 -22.03
N PHE A 299 18.10 1.28 -22.01
CA PHE A 299 18.14 0.32 -23.12
C PHE A 299 16.97 -0.67 -23.10
N LEU A 300 16.16 -0.68 -22.04
CA LEU A 300 14.93 -1.48 -21.99
C LEU A 300 13.81 -0.76 -22.75
N GLY A 301 12.97 -1.54 -23.44
CA GLY A 301 11.74 -1.01 -24.04
C GLY A 301 10.82 -0.40 -22.97
N ASN A 302 9.96 0.55 -23.38
CA ASN A 302 9.14 1.37 -22.48
C ASN A 302 8.44 0.57 -21.36
N THR A 303 7.78 -0.54 -21.70
CA THR A 303 7.07 -1.38 -20.72
C THR A 303 8.02 -2.00 -19.69
N MET A 304 9.12 -2.61 -20.12
CA MET A 304 10.08 -3.24 -19.20
C MET A 304 10.81 -2.20 -18.36
N ARG A 305 11.10 -1.02 -18.94
CA ARG A 305 11.68 0.09 -18.19
C ARG A 305 10.76 0.49 -17.04
N ILE A 306 9.48 0.78 -17.30
CA ILE A 306 8.50 1.16 -16.25
C ILE A 306 8.43 0.10 -15.13
N LEU A 307 8.40 -1.18 -15.51
CA LEU A 307 8.28 -2.29 -14.56
C LEU A 307 9.53 -2.44 -13.69
N MET A 308 10.72 -2.36 -14.28
CA MET A 308 11.98 -2.45 -13.53
C MET A 308 12.23 -1.20 -12.67
N THR A 309 11.86 -0.01 -13.16
CA THR A 309 12.03 1.23 -12.40
C THR A 309 10.95 1.46 -11.35
N SER A 310 9.91 0.62 -11.30
CA SER A 310 8.94 0.64 -10.20
C SER A 310 9.58 0.34 -8.84
N GLY A 311 10.72 -0.38 -8.86
CA GLY A 311 11.47 -0.83 -7.68
C GLY A 311 10.81 -2.01 -6.95
N LEU A 312 9.49 -2.07 -6.93
CA LEU A 312 8.74 -3.10 -6.24
C LEU A 312 8.80 -4.46 -6.95
N LEU A 313 8.59 -4.48 -8.28
CA LEU A 313 8.64 -5.70 -9.06
C LEU A 313 10.04 -6.38 -9.03
N PRO A 314 11.17 -5.68 -9.31
CA PRO A 314 12.48 -6.32 -9.24
C PRO A 314 12.82 -6.80 -7.83
N ALA A 315 12.42 -6.08 -6.77
CA ALA A 315 12.61 -6.53 -5.40
C ALA A 315 11.85 -7.83 -5.11
N ALA A 316 10.56 -7.90 -5.51
CA ALA A 316 9.75 -9.09 -5.31
C ALA A 316 10.31 -10.31 -6.06
N ILE A 317 10.68 -10.14 -7.33
CA ILE A 317 11.26 -11.21 -8.15
C ILE A 317 12.57 -11.71 -7.53
N LEU A 318 13.48 -10.80 -7.16
CA LEU A 318 14.75 -11.19 -6.56
C LEU A 318 14.55 -11.90 -5.22
N ALA A 319 13.66 -11.37 -4.37
CA ALA A 319 13.41 -11.97 -3.06
C ALA A 319 12.87 -13.40 -3.18
N ILE A 320 11.92 -13.63 -4.08
CA ILE A 320 11.35 -14.96 -4.34
C ILE A 320 12.40 -15.89 -4.94
N VAL A 321 13.08 -15.45 -6.00
CA VAL A 321 14.06 -16.28 -6.71
C VAL A 321 15.22 -16.66 -5.80
N LEU A 322 15.78 -15.70 -5.07
CA LEU A 322 16.88 -15.98 -4.14
C LEU A 322 16.43 -16.86 -2.97
N ASN A 323 15.20 -16.67 -2.47
CA ASN A 323 14.66 -17.56 -1.44
C ASN A 323 14.47 -19.00 -1.94
N LEU A 324 14.13 -19.21 -3.22
CA LEU A 324 13.96 -20.56 -3.76
C LEU A 324 15.28 -21.25 -4.14
N ILE A 325 16.28 -20.47 -4.55
CA ILE A 325 17.56 -21.01 -5.08
C ILE A 325 18.62 -21.14 -3.97
N LEU A 326 18.70 -20.20 -3.03
CA LEU A 326 19.77 -20.22 -2.03
C LEU A 326 19.55 -21.33 -1.00
N PRO A 327 20.57 -22.17 -0.74
CA PRO A 327 20.48 -23.27 0.22
C PRO A 327 20.25 -22.72 1.63
N GLU A 328 19.49 -23.46 2.45
CA GLU A 328 19.16 -23.05 3.82
C GLU A 328 20.39 -22.93 4.72
N HIS A 329 21.44 -23.71 4.44
CA HIS A 329 22.72 -23.70 5.15
C HIS A 329 23.80 -23.22 4.17
N LEU A 330 24.42 -22.08 4.45
CA LEU A 330 25.59 -21.62 3.70
C LEU A 330 26.83 -22.30 4.30
N GLU A 331 27.70 -22.86 3.46
CA GLU A 331 28.97 -23.45 3.92
C GLU A 331 29.76 -22.41 4.74
N GLY A 332 29.88 -22.66 6.05
CA GLY A 332 30.43 -21.73 7.04
C GLY A 332 29.68 -21.71 8.38
N ASP A 333 28.39 -22.02 8.41
CA ASP A 333 27.60 -22.07 9.67
C ASP A 333 27.89 -23.32 10.52
N SER A 334 28.49 -24.37 9.93
CA SER A 334 28.77 -25.65 10.60
C SER A 334 30.06 -25.66 11.42
N ALA A 335 30.81 -24.55 11.50
CA ALA A 335 32.09 -24.49 12.20
C ALA A 335 32.01 -23.94 13.64
N GLU A 336 30.90 -23.31 14.04
CA GLU A 336 30.77 -22.71 15.38
C GLU A 336 30.06 -23.62 16.41
N ASP A 337 29.34 -24.65 15.98
CA ASP A 337 28.55 -25.53 16.88
C ASP A 337 29.32 -26.74 17.47
N VAL A 338 30.64 -26.83 17.28
CA VAL A 338 31.48 -27.93 17.80
C VAL A 338 32.43 -27.47 18.93
N GLY A 339 32.32 -26.22 19.39
CA GLY A 339 33.27 -25.62 20.34
C GLY A 339 32.94 -25.73 21.83
N ASP A 340 31.66 -25.91 22.22
CA ASP A 340 31.23 -25.78 23.62
C ASP A 340 30.66 -27.10 24.17
N SER A 341 31.48 -28.15 24.15
CA SER A 341 31.32 -29.31 25.02
C SER A 341 32.67 -29.96 25.31
N ALA A 342 33.41 -29.38 26.27
CA ALA A 342 34.52 -30.02 26.97
C ALA A 342 34.61 -29.48 28.41
#